data_AF-A0A351MFE8-F1
#
_entry.id   AF-A0A351MFE8-F1
#
_cell.length_a   1.000
_cell.length_b   1.000
_cell.length_c   1.000
_cell.angle_alpha   90.00
_cell.angle_beta   90.00
_cell.angle_gamma   90.00
#
_symmetry.space_group_name_H-M   'P 1'
#
loop_
_entity.id
_entity.type
_entity.pdbx_description
1 polymer ?
#
loop_
_entity_poly.entity_id
_entity_poly.type
_entity_poly.pdbx_seq_one_letter_code
_entity_poly.pdbx_strand_id
1 'polypeptide(L)' 'MNNGTIVQCIGAVVDIQFPREHMPKVYDALVLEAESDNSLAEQGLTFEVQQQLGDGV' A
#
# COMPACT_ATOMS: atom_id res chain seq x y z
N MET A 1 8.44 -11.03 -4.98
CA MET A 1 7.30 -10.12 -4.84
C MET A 1 7.40 -9.54 -3.44
N ASN A 2 7.44 -8.22 -3.34
CA ASN A 2 7.52 -7.54 -2.04
C ASN A 2 6.10 -7.10 -1.70
N ASN A 3 5.47 -7.77 -0.74
CA ASN A 3 4.09 -7.50 -0.37
C ASN A 3 4.08 -6.60 0.87
N GLY A 4 3.23 -5.58 0.84
CA GLY A 4 2.95 -4.71 1.98
C GLY A 4 1.63 -5.10 2.65
N THR A 5 1.40 -4.59 3.85
CA THR A 5 0.14 -4.79 4.58
C THR A 5 -0.51 -3.44 4.87
N ILE A 6 -1.78 -3.30 4.51
CA ILE A 6 -2.58 -2.12 4.87
C ILE A 6 -2.72 -2.08 6.40
N VAL A 7 -2.27 -1.01 7.04
CA VAL A 7 -2.37 -0.82 8.50
C VAL A 7 -3.42 0.21 8.89
N GLN A 8 -3.76 1.12 7.99
CA GLN A 8 -4.79 2.14 8.22
C GLN A 8 -5.42 2.60 6.91
N CYS A 9 -6.71 2.91 6.94
CA CYS A 9 -7.45 3.51 5.84
C CYS A 9 -8.29 4.69 6.37
N ILE A 10 -8.04 5.89 5.84
CA ILE A 10 -8.80 7.11 6.14
C ILE A 10 -9.26 7.72 4.81
N GLY A 11 -10.49 7.39 4.41
CA GLY A 11 -11.01 7.79 3.11
C GLY A 11 -10.18 7.21 1.97
N ALA A 12 -9.64 8.06 1.10
CA ALA A 12 -8.79 7.64 -0.01
C ALA A 12 -7.30 7.52 0.36
N VAL A 13 -6.90 7.93 1.57
CA VAL A 13 -5.52 7.83 2.05
C VAL A 13 -5.35 6.53 2.80
N VAL A 14 -4.39 5.71 2.37
CA VAL A 14 -4.13 4.38 2.91
C VAL A 14 -2.67 4.28 3.33
N ASP A 15 -2.43 3.90 4.59
CA ASP A 15 -1.10 3.64 5.09
C ASP A 15 -0.79 2.16 4.92
N ILE A 16 0.33 1.86 4.24
CA ILE A 16 0.77 0.50 3.91
C ILE A 16 2.17 0.31 4.49
N GLN A 17 2.33 -0.72 5.31
CA GLN A 17 3.62 -1.09 5.89
C GLN A 17 4.38 -2.05 4.98
N PHE A 18 5.65 -1.75 4.73
CA PHE A 18 6.59 -2.60 4.01
C PHE A 18 7.82 -2.92 4.88
N PRO A 19 8.53 -4.04 4.62
CA PRO A 19 9.86 -4.26 5.17
C PRO A 19 10.81 -3.12 4.77
N ARG A 20 11.74 -2.75 5.66
CA ARG A 20 12.65 -1.60 5.47
C ARG A 20 13.43 -1.66 4.14
N GLU A 21 13.91 -2.84 3.76
CA GLU A 21 14.70 -3.05 2.53
C GLU A 21 13.84 -3.06 1.25
N HIS A 22 12.52 -3.05 1.42
CA HIS A 22 11.53 -3.13 0.34
C HIS A 22 10.57 -1.94 0.34
N MET A 23 10.96 -0.82 0.97
CA MET A 23 10.16 0.39 0.97
C MET A 23 10.00 0.92 -0.47
N PRO A 24 8.78 1.08 -0.98
CA PRO A 24 8.54 1.63 -2.31
C PRO A 24 8.86 3.13 -2.34
N LYS A 25 9.30 3.65 -3.48
CA LYS A 25 9.63 5.07 -3.65
C LYS A 25 8.37 5.91 -3.80
N VAL A 26 8.47 7.21 -3.51
CA VAL A 26 7.43 8.17 -3.86
C VAL A 26 7.16 8.11 -5.37
N TYR A 27 5.87 8.15 -5.73
CA TYR A 27 5.33 7.94 -7.08
C TYR A 27 5.33 6.51 -7.61
N ASP A 28 5.80 5.52 -6.84
CA ASP A 28 5.58 4.12 -7.20
C ASP A 28 4.09 3.77 -7.13
N ALA A 29 3.64 2.95 -8.08
CA ALA A 29 2.31 2.37 -8.08
C ALA A 29 2.31 1.07 -7.27
N LEU A 30 1.35 0.93 -6.37
CA LEU A 30 1.10 -0.30 -5.60
C LEU A 30 -0.26 -0.86 -6.01
N VAL A 31 -0.30 -2.13 -6.39
CA VAL A 31 -1.55 -2.79 -6.80
C VAL A 31 -1.99 -3.73 -5.69
N LEU A 32 -3.26 -3.60 -5.28
CA LEU A 32 -3.86 -4.54 -4.35
C LEU A 32 -4.04 -5.89 -5.05
N GLU A 33 -3.45 -6.94 -4.47
CA GLU A 33 -3.64 -8.30 -4.98
C GLU A 33 -5.11 -8.72 -4.82
N ALA A 34 -5.66 -9.33 -5.87
CA ALA A 34 -7.04 -9.81 -5.84
C ALA A 34 -7.12 -11.08 -4.99
N GLU A 35 -7.81 -11.01 -3.86
CA GLU A 35 -8.23 -12.20 -3.12
C GLU A 35 -9.63 -12.61 -3.54
N SER A 36 -9.82 -13.90 -3.84
CA SER A 36 -11.08 -14.45 -4.35
C SER A 36 -12.26 -14.24 -3.39
N ASP A 37 -11.98 -14.08 -2.10
CA ASP A 37 -12.97 -13.88 -1.03
C ASP A 37 -13.11 -12.41 -0.58
N ASN A 38 -12.31 -11.49 -1.13
CA ASN A 38 -12.34 -10.08 -0.72
C ASN A 38 -13.19 -9.24 -1.69
N SER A 39 -14.49 -9.15 -1.40
CA SER A 39 -15.44 -8.34 -2.16
C SER A 39 -15.44 -6.86 -1.77
N LEU A 40 -14.58 -6.44 -0.82
CA LEU A 40 -14.61 -5.09 -0.26
C LEU A 40 -13.78 -4.08 -1.06
N ALA A 41 -12.82 -4.56 -1.86
CA ALA A 41 -11.98 -3.72 -2.70
C ALA A 41 -12.18 -4.07 -4.18
N GLU A 42 -12.09 -3.06 -5.05
CA GLU A 42 -12.14 -3.28 -6.49
C GLU A 42 -10.91 -4.06 -6.98
N GLN A 43 -11.13 -4.90 -7.98
CA GLN A 43 -10.04 -5.66 -8.59
C GLN A 43 -9.05 -4.70 -9.27
N GLY A 44 -7.76 -4.84 -8.93
CA GLY A 44 -6.72 -3.99 -9.49
C GLY A 44 -6.69 -2.58 -8.91
N LEU A 45 -7.30 -2.35 -7.74
CA LEU A 45 -7.16 -1.09 -7.00
C LEU A 45 -5.69 -0.70 -6.94
N THR A 46 -5.38 0.47 -7.49
CA THR A 46 -4.01 0.98 -7.59
C THR A 46 -3.85 2.18 -6.67
N PHE A 47 -2.84 2.12 -5.81
CA PHE A 47 -2.41 3.21 -4.95
C PHE A 47 -1.14 3.84 -5.52
N GLU A 48 -0.94 5.12 -5.25
CA GLU A 48 0.30 5.83 -5.54
C GLU A 48 0.97 6.20 -4.23
N VAL A 49 2.26 5.92 -4.09
CA VAL A 49 3.02 6.30 -2.89
C VAL A 49 3.20 7.81 -2.88
N GLN A 50 2.46 8.49 -2.00
CA GLN A 50 2.59 9.94 -1.81
C GLN A 50 3.72 10.33 -0.87
N GLN A 51 3.96 9.51 0.15
CA GLN A 51 4.95 9.76 1.20
C GLN A 51 5.44 8.45 1.81
N GLN A 52 6.64 8.46 2.37
CA GLN A 52 7.15 7.39 3.22
C GLN A 52 7.05 7.85 4.67
N LEU A 53 6.35 7.10 5.51
CA LEU A 53 6.20 7.38 6.93
C LEU A 53 7.13 6.45 7.72
N GLY A 54 8.08 7.00 8.46
CA GLY A 54 9.08 6.24 9.20
C GLY A 54 10.46 6.91 9.20
N ASP A 55 11.39 6.38 9.97
CA ASP A 55 12.74 6.93 10.20
C ASP A 55 12.84 8.25 11.01
N GLY A 56 11.75 8.72 11.61
CA GLY A 56 11.80 9.69 12.71
C GLY A 56 12.21 11.12 12.34
N VAL A 57 11.97 11.54 11.09
CA VAL A 57 12.08 12.94 10.63
C VAL A 57 10.80 13.35 9.93
#